data_AF-B9SXY5-F1
#
_entry.id   AF-B9SXY5-F1
#
_cell.length_a   1.000
_cell.length_b   1.000
_cell.length_c   1.000
_cell.angle_alpha   90.00
_cell.angle_beta   90.00
_cell.angle_gamma   90.00
#
_symmetry.space_group_name_H-M   'P 1'
#
loop_
_entity.id
_entity.type
_entity.pdbx_description
1 polymer ?
#
loop_
_entity_poly.entity_id
_entity_poly.type
_entity_poly.pdbx_seq_one_letter_code
_entity_poly.pdbx_strand_id
1 'polypeptide(L)'
;MERSGESKTMKKGKKRAMEVRDEVTSESSTKMEKKTSDSETGTVEQGHHQKKRQVGTPSFLSYYQGGTYKRSPETMKTLANIERRRQRKPPNPGSIRTLHDNTSHGYGWLLPGWLGEERVMDHGRIYRYYYDPSGRLYRSQDEVLIAWEQTGLIVLDK
;
A
#
# COMPACT_ATOMS: atom_id res chain seq x y z
N MET A 1 -38.69 -23.94 -44.89
CA MET A 1 -38.20 -22.55 -45.02
C MET A 1 -36.78 -22.51 -44.48
N GLU A 2 -35.82 -22.63 -45.39
CA GLU A 2 -34.39 -22.49 -45.12
C GLU A 2 -34.06 -21.00 -44.96
N ARG A 3 -33.18 -20.66 -44.00
CA ARG A 3 -32.34 -19.45 -44.09
C ARG A 3 -30.95 -19.77 -43.59
N SER A 4 -30.06 -19.95 -44.57
CA SER A 4 -28.62 -19.82 -44.46
C SER A 4 -28.23 -18.37 -44.13
N GLY A 5 -27.07 -18.20 -43.52
CA GLY A 5 -26.51 -16.89 -43.19
C GLY A 5 -25.08 -17.01 -42.67
N GLU A 6 -24.13 -17.32 -43.56
CA GLU A 6 -22.70 -17.10 -43.36
C GLU A 6 -22.36 -15.59 -43.36
N SER A 7 -21.41 -15.14 -42.52
CA SER A 7 -20.15 -14.53 -42.99
C SER A 7 -19.28 -13.88 -41.89
N LYS A 8 -18.03 -14.37 -41.83
CA LYS A 8 -16.71 -13.69 -41.74
C LYS A 8 -16.57 -12.35 -41.00
N THR A 9 -15.54 -12.23 -40.15
CA THR A 9 -14.25 -11.57 -40.52
C THR A 9 -13.21 -11.58 -39.37
N MET A 10 -11.97 -11.95 -39.71
CA MET A 10 -10.76 -11.81 -38.90
C MET A 10 -10.27 -10.35 -38.86
N LYS A 11 -9.64 -9.90 -37.76
CA LYS A 11 -8.61 -8.85 -37.81
C LYS A 11 -7.39 -9.15 -36.93
N LYS A 12 -6.25 -9.06 -37.62
CA LYS A 12 -4.83 -9.13 -37.22
C LYS A 12 -4.46 -8.26 -36.01
N GLY A 13 -3.70 -8.87 -35.09
CA GLY A 13 -2.28 -8.60 -34.80
C GLY A 13 -1.80 -7.15 -34.59
N LYS A 14 -1.12 -6.93 -33.45
CA LYS A 14 0.01 -5.99 -33.39
C LYS A 14 1.01 -6.43 -32.31
N LYS A 15 2.13 -7.01 -32.77
CA LYS A 15 3.37 -7.16 -32.00
C LYS A 15 4.04 -5.78 -31.91
N ARG A 16 4.61 -5.44 -30.75
CA ARG A 16 5.67 -4.43 -30.65
C ARG A 16 6.73 -4.95 -29.71
N ALA A 17 7.89 -5.23 -30.30
CA ALA A 17 9.18 -5.37 -29.63
C ALA A 17 9.85 -3.99 -29.56
N MET A 18 10.60 -3.75 -28.50
CA MET A 18 11.61 -2.71 -28.32
C MET A 18 12.47 -3.25 -27.16
N GLU A 19 13.61 -3.93 -27.41
CA GLU A 19 14.93 -3.39 -27.79
C GLU A 19 15.45 -2.42 -26.70
N VAL A 20 16.19 -2.96 -25.73
CA VAL A 20 17.67 -2.94 -25.59
C VAL A 20 18.22 -1.52 -25.50
N ARG A 21 18.74 -1.16 -24.31
CA ARG A 21 19.86 -0.22 -24.14
C ARG A 21 20.66 -0.59 -22.88
N ASP A 22 21.83 -1.16 -23.17
CA ASP A 22 23.18 -1.03 -22.63
C ASP A 22 23.46 -0.44 -21.24
N GLU A 23 24.42 -1.12 -20.61
CA GLU A 23 25.32 -0.73 -19.53
C GLU A 23 25.91 0.68 -19.69
N VAL A 24 26.09 1.39 -18.56
CA VAL A 24 27.37 2.08 -18.28
C VAL A 24 27.63 2.02 -16.77
N THR A 25 28.70 1.33 -16.43
CA THR A 25 29.48 1.40 -15.20
C THR A 25 30.15 2.77 -15.04
N SER A 26 30.15 3.33 -13.83
CA SER A 26 31.18 4.28 -13.43
C SER A 26 31.33 4.30 -11.90
N GLU A 27 32.40 3.65 -11.45
CA GLU A 27 33.07 3.86 -10.18
C GLU A 27 33.68 5.27 -10.13
N SER A 28 33.76 5.87 -8.93
CA SER A 28 34.85 6.74 -8.43
C SER A 28 34.37 7.33 -7.08
N SER A 29 34.82 6.86 -5.92
CA SER A 29 36.15 6.99 -5.31
C SER A 29 36.44 8.40 -4.76
N THR A 30 36.65 8.45 -3.42
CA THR A 30 37.56 9.36 -2.66
C THR A 30 37.26 10.88 -2.65
N LYS A 31 37.52 11.72 -1.64
CA LYS A 31 38.11 11.68 -0.27
C LYS A 31 38.14 13.16 0.21
N MET A 32 38.48 13.39 1.49
CA MET A 32 38.89 14.67 2.15
C MET A 32 37.70 15.49 2.65
N GLU A 33 37.43 15.74 3.94
CA GLU A 33 38.25 16.18 5.09
C GLU A 33 38.91 17.56 4.87
N LYS A 34 38.46 18.60 5.60
CA LYS A 34 39.27 19.39 6.57
C LYS A 34 38.64 20.76 6.94
N LYS A 35 38.29 20.86 8.23
CA LYS A 35 38.49 21.93 9.24
C LYS A 35 38.19 23.43 8.97
N THR A 36 37.33 23.94 9.87
CA THR A 36 37.43 25.14 10.76
C THR A 36 37.77 26.52 10.20
N SER A 37 36.93 27.52 10.51
CA SER A 37 37.17 28.53 11.58
C SER A 37 36.43 29.85 11.30
N ASP A 38 35.62 30.26 12.28
CA ASP A 38 35.33 31.60 12.80
C ASP A 38 35.39 32.83 11.87
N SER A 39 34.28 33.59 11.81
CA SER A 39 34.21 34.95 12.39
C SER A 39 32.84 35.60 12.19
N GLU A 40 32.44 36.33 13.23
CA GLU A 40 31.17 37.00 13.45
C GLU A 40 31.03 38.27 12.60
N THR A 41 29.81 38.63 12.21
CA THR A 41 29.29 40.01 12.26
C THR A 41 27.77 39.96 12.19
N GLY A 42 27.13 40.67 13.13
CA GLY A 42 25.70 40.58 13.38
C GLY A 42 24.82 41.26 12.33
N THR A 43 23.58 40.81 12.27
CA THR A 43 22.45 41.62 11.78
C THR A 43 21.22 41.22 12.58
N VAL A 44 20.59 42.23 13.18
CA VAL A 44 19.34 42.14 13.93
C VAL A 44 18.21 41.99 12.92
N GLU A 45 17.54 40.84 12.89
CA GLU A 45 16.22 40.71 12.26
C GLU A 45 15.20 40.14 13.25
N GLN A 46 14.21 40.97 13.55
CA GLN A 46 12.92 40.57 14.11
C GLN A 46 12.20 39.72 13.08
N GLY A 47 11.88 38.46 13.42
CA GLY A 47 11.17 37.59 12.49
C GLY A 47 10.62 36.33 13.12
N HIS A 48 9.39 36.42 13.62
CA HIS A 48 8.41 35.33 13.68
C HIS A 48 8.85 33.97 14.26
N HIS A 49 8.45 33.76 15.52
CA HIS A 49 8.16 32.46 16.10
C HIS A 49 7.36 31.57 15.13
N GLN A 50 8.03 30.74 14.36
CA GLN A 50 7.42 29.52 13.82
C GLN A 50 7.60 28.41 14.87
N LYS A 51 6.75 28.46 15.91
CA LYS A 51 6.34 27.24 16.61
C LYS A 51 5.70 26.37 15.53
N LYS A 52 6.49 25.49 14.90
CA LYS A 52 5.99 24.35 14.14
C LYS A 52 5.16 23.55 15.13
N ARG A 53 3.85 23.85 15.16
CA ARG A 53 2.85 23.00 15.77
C ARG A 53 3.01 21.67 15.03
N GLN A 54 3.71 20.72 15.64
CA GLN A 54 3.46 19.32 15.38
C GLN A 54 2.01 19.11 15.80
N VAL A 55 1.09 19.45 14.90
CA VAL A 55 -0.28 18.95 14.95
C VAL A 55 -0.08 17.47 14.76
N GLY A 56 -0.01 16.75 15.87
CA GLY A 56 0.10 15.30 15.87
C GLY A 56 -1.12 14.78 15.15
N THR A 57 -1.00 14.59 13.83
CA THR A 57 -1.98 13.81 13.09
C THR A 57 -2.00 12.47 13.80
N PRO A 58 -3.17 12.02 14.29
CA PRO A 58 -3.27 10.73 14.95
C PRO A 58 -2.65 9.71 14.01
N SER A 59 -1.60 9.04 14.47
CA SER A 59 -0.93 8.00 13.69
C SER A 59 -2.02 7.09 13.16
N PHE A 60 -2.04 6.81 11.87
CA PHE A 60 -3.03 5.93 11.25
C PHE A 60 -3.30 4.63 12.01
N LEU A 61 -2.26 4.14 12.69
CA LEU A 61 -2.28 2.98 13.56
C LEU A 61 -3.20 3.14 14.79
N SER A 62 -3.43 4.36 15.28
CA SER A 62 -4.33 4.65 16.41
C SER A 62 -5.80 4.38 16.10
N TYR A 63 -6.18 4.34 14.81
CA TYR A 63 -7.55 4.05 14.40
C TYR A 63 -7.85 2.55 14.37
N TYR A 64 -6.85 1.69 14.56
CA TYR A 64 -7.04 0.25 14.52
C TYR A 64 -7.05 -0.34 15.92
N GLN A 65 -8.23 -0.81 16.32
CA GLN A 65 -8.44 -1.51 17.56
C GLN A 65 -8.33 -3.00 17.27
N GLY A 66 -7.13 -3.55 17.40
CA GLY A 66 -6.87 -4.95 17.08
C GLY A 66 -5.65 -5.47 17.81
N GLY A 67 -5.92 -6.33 18.80
CA GLY A 67 -5.08 -7.34 19.46
C GLY A 67 -3.61 -7.02 19.76
N THR A 68 -3.14 -7.43 20.94
CA THR A 68 -1.73 -7.39 21.36
C THR A 68 -0.81 -8.33 20.57
N TYR A 69 -1.18 -8.70 19.33
CA TYR A 69 -0.40 -9.59 18.49
C TYR A 69 0.85 -8.87 17.99
N LYS A 70 1.99 -9.56 18.10
CA LYS A 70 3.26 -9.08 17.56
C LYS A 70 3.18 -9.09 16.04
N ARG A 71 2.93 -7.92 15.45
CA ARG A 71 2.82 -7.74 14.00
C ARG A 71 4.13 -8.13 13.31
N SER A 72 4.02 -8.89 12.22
CA SER A 72 5.18 -9.28 11.43
C SER A 72 5.79 -8.07 10.68
N PRO A 73 7.06 -8.15 10.25
CA PRO A 73 7.68 -7.12 9.41
C PRO A 73 6.90 -6.84 8.11
N GLU A 74 6.32 -7.87 7.50
CA GLU A 74 5.50 -7.79 6.29
C GLU A 74 4.22 -7.00 6.56
N THR A 75 3.52 -7.29 7.66
CA THR A 75 2.34 -6.54 8.11
C THR A 75 2.67 -5.06 8.28
N MET A 76 3.79 -4.74 8.92
CA MET A 76 4.22 -3.34 9.12
C MET A 76 4.54 -2.63 7.80
N LYS A 77 5.17 -3.32 6.85
CA LYS A 77 5.46 -2.79 5.51
C LYS A 77 4.17 -2.47 4.75
N THR A 78 3.20 -3.38 4.77
CA THR A 78 1.90 -3.18 4.12
C THR A 78 1.15 -2.01 4.74
N LEU A 79 1.17 -1.87 6.08
CA LEU A 79 0.54 -0.74 6.75
C LEU A 79 1.10 0.60 6.33
N ALA A 80 2.44 0.70 6.21
CA ALA A 80 3.07 1.90 5.70
C ALA A 80 2.64 2.24 4.26
N ASN A 81 2.43 1.22 3.42
CA ASN A 81 1.94 1.40 2.06
C ASN A 81 0.46 1.82 2.01
N ILE A 82 -0.39 1.22 2.83
CA ILE A 82 -1.80 1.62 2.97
C ILE A 82 -1.88 3.08 3.41
N GLU A 83 -1.08 3.47 4.40
CA GLU A 83 -1.09 4.84 4.92
C GLU A 83 -0.66 5.84 3.86
N ARG A 84 0.43 5.55 3.14
CA ARG A 84 0.91 6.39 2.04
C ARG A 84 -0.17 6.61 0.96
N ARG A 85 -0.99 5.58 0.69
CA ARG A 85 -2.08 5.64 -0.31
C ARG A 85 -3.34 6.31 0.23
N ARG A 86 -3.65 6.18 1.52
CA ARG A 86 -4.83 6.76 2.18
C ARG A 86 -4.62 8.24 2.49
N GLN A 87 -4.32 9.05 1.49
CA GLN A 87 -3.92 10.42 1.79
C GLN A 87 -4.98 11.31 2.47
N ARG A 88 -6.30 11.06 2.42
CA ARG A 88 -7.25 12.20 2.67
C ARG A 88 -8.62 11.94 3.30
N LYS A 89 -8.91 10.82 3.97
CA LYS A 89 -10.22 10.70 4.67
C LYS A 89 -10.09 10.18 6.09
N PRO A 90 -10.41 11.01 7.11
CA PRO A 90 -10.55 10.50 8.46
C PRO A 90 -11.63 9.41 8.50
N PRO A 91 -11.57 8.49 9.46
CA PRO A 91 -12.65 7.54 9.66
C PRO A 91 -13.97 8.25 9.86
N ASN A 92 -15.07 7.57 9.49
CA ASN A 92 -16.38 8.07 9.86
C ASN A 92 -16.48 8.04 11.40
N PRO A 93 -16.97 9.12 12.04
CA PRO A 93 -17.24 9.10 13.48
C PRO A 93 -18.09 7.87 13.84
N GLY A 94 -17.76 7.20 14.94
CA GLY A 94 -18.45 5.98 15.38
C GLY A 94 -17.97 4.66 14.74
N SER A 95 -17.30 4.72 13.60
CA SER A 95 -16.78 3.49 12.95
C SER A 95 -15.53 2.94 13.65
N ILE A 96 -15.58 1.67 14.05
CA ILE A 96 -14.43 0.94 14.57
C ILE A 96 -13.76 0.22 13.42
N ARG A 97 -12.43 0.31 13.35
CA ARG A 97 -11.62 -0.41 12.35
C ARG A 97 -10.70 -1.38 13.07
N THR A 98 -10.63 -2.60 12.57
CA THR A 98 -9.70 -3.63 13.07
C THR A 98 -8.94 -4.20 11.89
N LEU A 99 -7.63 -4.41 12.07
CA LEU A 99 -6.79 -5.06 11.08
C LEU A 99 -6.38 -6.43 11.55
N HIS A 100 -6.38 -7.35 10.61
CA HIS A 100 -6.05 -8.75 10.78
C HIS A 100 -5.00 -9.13 9.74
N ASP A 101 -3.95 -9.82 10.16
CA ASP A 101 -3.01 -10.48 9.25
C ASP A 101 -3.30 -11.98 9.17
N ASN A 102 -2.46 -12.72 8.45
CA ASN A 102 -2.63 -14.15 8.27
C ASN A 102 -2.46 -14.99 9.55
N THR A 103 -2.03 -14.40 10.66
CA THR A 103 -1.96 -15.08 11.96
C THR A 103 -3.27 -14.95 12.76
N SER A 104 -4.17 -14.07 12.33
CA SER A 104 -5.44 -13.81 12.98
C SER A 104 -6.45 -14.92 12.67
N HIS A 105 -7.31 -15.25 13.64
CA HIS A 105 -8.34 -16.27 13.47
C HIS A 105 -9.30 -15.90 12.32
N GLY A 106 -9.58 -16.85 11.41
CA GLY A 106 -10.41 -16.61 10.22
C GLY A 106 -9.70 -15.92 9.05
N TYR A 107 -8.45 -15.48 9.23
CA TYR A 107 -7.63 -14.83 8.20
C TYR A 107 -6.43 -15.67 7.75
N GLY A 108 -6.31 -16.92 8.22
CA GLY A 108 -5.22 -17.83 7.87
C GLY A 108 -5.12 -18.19 6.39
N TRP A 109 -6.16 -17.91 5.60
CA TRP A 109 -6.13 -18.07 4.14
C TRP A 109 -5.38 -16.94 3.43
N LEU A 110 -5.12 -15.80 4.09
CA LEU A 110 -4.33 -14.71 3.53
C LEU A 110 -2.84 -15.09 3.43
N LEU A 111 -2.19 -14.67 2.34
CA LEU A 111 -0.74 -14.78 2.21
C LEU A 111 -0.01 -13.78 3.14
N PRO A 112 1.22 -14.07 3.57
CA PRO A 112 2.02 -13.12 4.35
C PRO A 112 2.10 -11.74 3.70
N GLY A 113 1.88 -10.69 4.50
CA GLY A 113 1.84 -9.30 4.05
C GLY A 113 0.50 -8.85 3.45
N TRP A 114 -0.45 -9.74 3.23
CA TRP A 114 -1.85 -9.36 2.99
C TRP A 114 -2.55 -9.07 4.31
N LEU A 115 -3.47 -8.10 4.29
CA LEU A 115 -4.21 -7.69 5.49
C LEU A 115 -5.72 -7.66 5.23
N GLY A 116 -6.50 -8.11 6.20
CA GLY A 116 -7.94 -7.89 6.27
C GLY A 116 -8.26 -6.71 7.16
N GLU A 117 -9.12 -5.80 6.71
CA GLU A 117 -9.70 -4.74 7.51
C GLU A 117 -11.19 -5.04 7.75
N GLU A 118 -11.58 -5.10 9.02
CA GLU A 118 -12.98 -5.09 9.42
C GLU A 118 -13.38 -3.68 9.83
N ARG A 119 -14.50 -3.20 9.28
CA ARG A 119 -15.11 -1.93 9.68
C ARG A 119 -16.47 -2.20 10.27
N VAL A 120 -16.61 -1.95 11.57
CA VAL A 120 -17.89 -2.00 12.26
C VAL A 120 -18.50 -0.61 12.20
N MET A 121 -19.65 -0.50 11.55
CA MET A 121 -20.42 0.74 11.50
C MET A 121 -21.29 0.88 12.75
N ASP A 122 -21.77 2.09 13.01
CA ASP A 122 -22.58 2.45 14.17
C ASP A 122 -23.87 1.62 14.29
N HIS A 123 -24.44 1.22 13.15
CA HIS A 123 -25.63 0.34 13.08
C HIS A 123 -25.28 -1.17 13.13
N GLY A 124 -24.03 -1.52 13.47
CA GLY A 124 -23.58 -2.90 13.67
C GLY A 124 -23.28 -3.72 12.42
N ARG A 125 -23.40 -3.19 11.19
CA ARG A 125 -22.94 -3.97 10.01
C ARG A 125 -21.42 -3.94 9.96
N ILE A 126 -20.85 -5.07 9.59
CA ILE A 126 -19.42 -5.28 9.45
C ILE A 126 -19.11 -5.34 7.96
N TYR A 127 -18.22 -4.46 7.50
CA TYR A 127 -17.66 -4.51 6.16
C TYR A 127 -16.24 -5.04 6.22
N ARG A 128 -15.93 -5.98 5.33
CA ARG A 128 -14.60 -6.56 5.17
C ARG A 128 -13.95 -6.02 3.92
N TYR A 129 -12.68 -5.63 4.07
CA TYR A 129 -11.82 -5.20 2.99
C TYR A 129 -10.50 -5.93 3.10
N TYR A 130 -9.77 -6.03 1.99
CA TYR A 130 -8.47 -6.66 1.95
C TYR A 130 -7.44 -5.74 1.32
N TYR A 131 -6.18 -5.91 1.71
CA TYR A 131 -5.06 -5.14 1.22
C TYR A 131 -3.95 -6.06 0.77
N ASP A 132 -3.44 -5.83 -0.44
CA ASP A 132 -2.20 -6.47 -0.88
C ASP A 132 -0.96 -5.79 -0.28
N PRO A 133 0.25 -6.39 -0.41
CA PRO A 133 1.47 -5.80 0.11
C PRO A 133 1.81 -4.42 -0.46
N SER A 134 1.24 -4.04 -1.61
CA SER A 134 1.41 -2.73 -2.22
C SER A 134 0.48 -1.67 -1.61
N GLY A 135 -0.50 -2.08 -0.80
CA GLY A 135 -1.55 -1.25 -0.21
C GLY A 135 -2.78 -1.07 -1.09
N ARG A 136 -2.96 -1.87 -2.16
CA ARG A 136 -4.17 -1.83 -2.99
C ARG A 136 -5.34 -2.47 -2.25
N LEU A 137 -6.50 -1.83 -2.33
CA LEU A 137 -7.75 -2.27 -1.69
C LEU A 137 -8.50 -3.26 -2.58
N TYR A 138 -9.04 -4.31 -1.95
CA TYR A 138 -9.98 -5.28 -2.50
C TYR A 138 -11.22 -5.35 -1.59
N ARG A 139 -12.39 -5.57 -2.19
CA ARG A 139 -13.70 -5.49 -1.50
C ARG A 139 -14.29 -6.85 -1.16
N SER A 140 -13.76 -7.91 -1.74
CA SER A 140 -14.21 -9.29 -1.50
C SER A 140 -13.03 -10.25 -1.51
N GLN A 141 -13.26 -11.43 -0.95
CA GLN A 141 -12.30 -12.54 -1.03
C GLN A 141 -12.09 -12.99 -2.47
N ASP A 142 -13.14 -13.04 -3.30
CA ASP A 142 -13.02 -13.40 -4.72
C ASP A 142 -12.07 -12.47 -5.48
N GLU A 143 -12.13 -11.15 -5.21
CA GLU A 143 -11.20 -10.20 -5.82
C GLU A 143 -9.73 -10.46 -5.41
N VAL A 144 -9.49 -10.95 -4.19
CA VAL A 144 -8.16 -11.36 -3.72
C VAL A 144 -7.69 -12.60 -4.47
N LEU A 145 -8.55 -13.62 -4.60
CA LEU A 145 -8.23 -14.85 -5.29
C LEU A 145 -7.92 -14.60 -6.78
N ILE A 146 -8.71 -13.76 -7.45
CA ILE A 146 -8.46 -13.34 -8.83
C ILE A 146 -7.11 -12.61 -8.95
N ALA A 147 -6.75 -11.77 -7.98
CA ALA A 147 -5.46 -11.06 -8.00
C ALA A 147 -4.27 -12.03 -7.82
N TRP A 148 -4.43 -13.08 -7.01
CA TRP A 148 -3.44 -14.13 -6.87
C TRP A 148 -3.27 -14.92 -8.17
N GLU A 149 -4.37 -15.32 -8.80
CA GLU A 149 -4.34 -16.02 -10.08
C GLU A 149 -3.61 -15.18 -11.16
N GLN A 150 -3.91 -13.89 -11.25
CA GLN A 150 -3.27 -12.97 -12.20
C GLN A 150 -1.76 -12.80 -11.96
N THR A 151 -1.28 -13.06 -10.76
CA THR A 151 0.16 -12.98 -10.40
C THR A 151 0.85 -14.34 -10.48
N GLY A 152 0.15 -15.38 -10.92
CA GLY A 152 0.68 -16.74 -11.05
C GLY A 152 0.69 -17.53 -9.74
N LEU A 153 -0.03 -17.07 -8.72
CA LEU A 153 -0.21 -17.80 -7.47
C LEU A 153 -1.41 -18.74 -7.61
N ILE A 154 -1.15 -20.03 -7.49
CA ILE A 154 -2.19 -21.08 -7.54
C ILE A 154 -2.61 -21.39 -6.11
N VAL A 155 -3.91 -21.24 -5.82
CA VAL A 155 -4.50 -21.66 -4.53
C VAL A 155 -4.88 -23.13 -4.67
N LEU A 156 -4.23 -23.99 -3.89
CA LEU A 156 -4.62 -25.39 -3.75
C LEU A 156 -5.58 -25.50 -2.57
N ASP A 157 -6.84 -25.84 -2.86
CA ASP A 157 -7.79 -26.23 -1.82
C ASP A 157 -7.42 -27.63 -1.31
N LYS A 158 -7.57 -27.88 -0.01
CA LYS A 158 -7.20 -29.16 0.63
C LYS A 158 -8.38 -30.11 0.76
#